data_AF-A0A5B3GX26-F1
#
_entry.id   AF-A0A5B3GX26-F1
#
_cell.length_a   1.000
_cell.length_b   1.000
_cell.length_c   1.000
_cell.angle_alpha   90.00
_cell.angle_beta   90.00
_cell.angle_gamma   90.00
#
_symmetry.space_group_name_H-M   'P 1'
#
loop_
_entity.id
_entity.type
_entity.pdbx_description
1 polymer ?
#
loop_
_entity_poly.entity_id
_entity_poly.type
_entity_poly.pdbx_seq_one_letter_code
_entity_poly.pdbx_strand_id
1 'polypeptide(L)' 'MNGILKSEWIDEECFESFQAAKERIDQIVILYNSLRPHASCDWLTPLEAELRTGKLKHHWGRKTVVRKAYVNLYQDNIF' A
#
# COMPACT_ATOMS: atom_id res chain seq x y z
N MET A 1 -0.67 4.61 -8.79
CA MET A 1 0.25 3.47 -8.94
C MET A 1 0.53 2.90 -7.56
N ASN A 2 0.41 1.59 -7.36
CA ASN A 2 0.54 0.95 -6.05
C ASN A 2 1.95 1.16 -5.48
N GLY A 3 2.08 1.93 -4.40
CA GLY A 3 3.39 2.25 -3.81
C GLY A 3 4.19 1.01 -3.39
N ILE A 4 3.48 -0.04 -2.99
CA ILE A 4 4.05 -1.35 -2.61
C ILE A 4 4.81 -2.01 -3.77
N LEU A 5 4.28 -1.95 -5.00
CA LEU A 5 4.94 -2.58 -6.16
C LEU A 5 6.31 -1.96 -6.43
N LYS A 6 6.42 -0.65 -6.17
CA LYS A 6 7.67 0.08 -6.34
C LYS A 6 8.66 -0.33 -5.25
N SER A 7 8.27 -0.15 -3.99
CA SER A 7 9.18 -0.33 -2.86
C SER A 7 9.62 -1.77 -2.61
N GLU A 8 8.79 -2.78 -2.91
CA GLU A 8 9.14 -4.18 -2.61
C GLU A 8 9.85 -4.90 -3.77
N TRP A 9 9.71 -4.41 -5.00
CA TRP A 9 10.20 -5.13 -6.18
C TRP A 9 10.95 -4.23 -7.15
N ILE A 10 10.34 -3.15 -7.63
CA ILE A 10 10.93 -2.35 -8.72
C ILE A 10 12.16 -1.57 -8.23
N ASP A 11 12.12 -1.00 -7.03
CA ASP A 11 13.22 -0.17 -6.50
C ASP A 11 14.42 -1.02 -6.05
N GLU A 12 14.24 -2.33 -5.89
CA GLU A 12 15.29 -3.30 -5.50
C GLU A 12 15.97 -3.96 -6.72
N GLU A 13 15.47 -3.73 -7.93
CA GLU A 13 15.96 -4.38 -9.15
C GLU A 13 16.50 -3.35 -10.17
N CYS A 14 17.66 -3.66 -10.75
CA CYS A 14 18.22 -2.90 -11.88
C CYS A 14 17.93 -3.63 -13.19
N PHE A 15 17.38 -2.94 -14.17
CA PHE A 15 17.06 -3.51 -15.49
C PHE A 15 18.04 -3.03 -16.55
N GLU A 16 18.62 -3.98 -17.27
CA GLU A 16 19.59 -3.70 -18.35
C GLU A 16 18.91 -3.16 -19.63
N SER A 17 17.62 -3.44 -19.79
CA SER A 17 16.84 -2.96 -20.93
C SER A 17 15.37 -2.75 -20.59
N PHE A 18 14.70 -1.93 -21.40
CA PHE A 18 13.25 -1.74 -21.29
C PHE A 18 12.47 -3.04 -21.43
N GLN A 19 12.90 -3.94 -22.33
CA GLN A 19 12.23 -5.22 -22.56
C GLN A 19 12.33 -6.13 -21.32
N ALA A 20 13.51 -6.22 -20.71
CA ALA A 20 13.71 -6.97 -19.46
C ALA A 20 12.87 -6.39 -18.31
N ALA A 21 12.82 -5.07 -18.19
CA ALA A 21 11.97 -4.40 -17.20
C ALA A 21 10.49 -4.73 -17.42
N LYS A 22 10.02 -4.70 -18.67
CA LYS A 22 8.63 -5.01 -19.01
C LYS A 22 8.26 -6.44 -18.63
N GLU A 23 9.07 -7.42 -19.03
CA GLU A 23 8.84 -8.84 -18.72
C GLU A 23 8.81 -9.08 -17.21
N ARG A 24 9.73 -8.45 -16.48
CA ARG A 24 9.76 -8.53 -15.03
C ARG A 24 8.52 -7.91 -14.38
N ILE A 25 8.11 -6.73 -14.84
CA ILE A 25 6.90 -6.07 -14.34
C ILE A 25 5.66 -6.95 -14.58
N ASP A 26 5.55 -7.59 -15.74
CA ASP A 26 4.44 -8.50 -16.04
C ASP A 26 4.41 -9.67 -15.04
N GLN A 27 5.56 -10.25 -14.69
CA GLN A 27 5.67 -11.29 -13.65
C GLN A 27 5.27 -10.77 -12.27
N ILE A 28 5.78 -9.59 -11.89
CA ILE A 28 5.48 -8.94 -10.61
C ILE A 28 3.97 -8.72 -10.45
N VAL A 29 3.29 -8.25 -11.51
CA VAL A 29 1.84 -8.04 -11.49
C VAL A 29 1.09 -9.36 -11.26
N ILE A 30 1.53 -10.45 -11.90
CA ILE A 30 0.95 -11.79 -11.68
C ILE A 30 1.13 -12.21 -10.21
N LEU A 31 2.33 -12.08 -9.65
CA LEU A 31 2.62 -12.42 -8.26
C LEU A 31 1.77 -11.60 -7.28
N TYR A 32 1.64 -10.29 -7.52
CA TYR A 32 0.82 -9.38 -6.73
C TYR A 32 -0.65 -9.81 -6.68
N ASN A 33 -1.19 -10.23 -7.83
CA ASN A 33 -2.61 -10.57 -7.94
C ASN A 33 -2.93 -11.99 -7.47
N SER A 34 -1.99 -12.93 -7.56
CA SER A 34 -2.24 -14.37 -7.36
C SER A 34 -1.64 -14.95 -6.07
N LEU A 35 -0.57 -14.36 -5.54
CA LEU A 35 0.14 -14.94 -4.39
C LEU A 35 0.24 -14.01 -3.19
N ARG A 36 0.06 -12.70 -3.37
CA ARG A 36 0.25 -11.72 -2.29
C ARG A 36 -1.06 -11.43 -1.55
N PRO A 37 -1.20 -11.83 -0.26
CA PRO A 37 -2.35 -11.47 0.55
C PRO A 37 -2.36 -9.98 0.87
N HIS A 38 -3.49 -9.30 0.68
CA HIS A 38 -3.61 -7.87 0.93
C HIS A 38 -4.54 -7.58 2.11
N ALA A 39 -4.10 -6.70 3.02
CA ALA A 39 -4.92 -6.23 4.13
C ALA A 39 -6.22 -5.54 3.66
N SER A 40 -6.22 -4.93 2.46
CA SER A 40 -7.42 -4.35 1.84
C SER A 40 -8.41 -5.42 1.34
N CYS A 41 -7.93 -6.64 1.14
CA CYS A 41 -8.67 -7.79 0.62
C CYS A 41 -8.92 -8.84 1.71
N ASP A 42 -8.98 -8.44 2.99
CA ASP A 42 -9.13 -9.37 4.12
C ASP A 42 -8.03 -10.46 4.18
N TRP A 43 -6.80 -10.09 3.83
CA TRP A 43 -5.68 -11.03 3.68
C TRP A 43 -5.92 -12.15 2.67
N LEU A 44 -6.76 -11.87 1.68
CA LEU A 44 -6.85 -12.65 0.45
C LEU A 44 -5.98 -12.00 -0.62
N THR A 45 -5.60 -12.78 -1.61
CA THR A 45 -5.07 -12.24 -2.86
C THR A 45 -6.17 -11.52 -3.63
N PRO A 46 -5.85 -10.55 -4.50
CA PRO A 46 -6.83 -9.91 -5.36
C PRO A 46 -7.71 -10.91 -6.15
N LEU A 47 -7.10 -11.98 -6.67
CA LEU A 47 -7.82 -13.01 -7.41
C LEU A 47 -8.81 -13.79 -6.52
N GLU A 48 -8.41 -14.16 -5.30
CA GLU A 48 -9.31 -14.83 -4.36
C GLU A 48 -10.43 -13.90 -3.86
N ALA A 49 -10.12 -12.62 -3.66
CA ALA A 49 -11.09 -11.62 -3.23
C ALA A 49 -12.16 -11.37 -4.30
N GLU A 50 -11.80 -11.39 -5.58
CA GLU A 50 -12.73 -11.27 -6.70
C GLU A 50 -13.77 -12.41 -6.71
N LEU A 51 -13.35 -13.62 -6.34
CA LEU A 51 -14.23 -14.79 -6.27
C LEU A 51 -15.17 -14.77 -5.05
N ARG A 52 -14.94 -13.87 -4.07
CA ARG A 52 -15.80 -13.77 -2.89
C ARG A 52 -16.95 -12.81 -3.10
N THR A 53 -18.13 -13.25 -2.69
CA THR A 53 -19.33 -12.41 -2.64
C THR A 53 -19.53 -11.84 -1.24
N GLY A 54 -19.91 -10.56 -1.15
CA GLY A 54 -20.19 -9.89 0.12
C GLY A 54 -19.11 -8.90 0.55
N LYS A 55 -19.20 -8.39 1.77
CA LYS A 55 -18.26 -7.39 2.29
C LYS A 55 -17.02 -8.07 2.85
N LEU A 56 -15.85 -7.71 2.34
CA LEU A 56 -14.57 -8.10 2.92
C LEU A 56 -14.31 -7.34 4.22
N LYS A 57 -13.73 -8.01 5.21
CA LYS A 57 -13.35 -7.35 6.46
C LYS A 57 -12.18 -6.41 6.17
N HIS A 58 -12.31 -5.24 6.74
CA HIS A 58 -11.40 -4.15 6.50
C HIS A 58 -10.46 -3.99 7.73
N HIS A 59 -9.13 -3.97 7.51
CA HIS A 59 -8.10 -4.06 8.57
C HIS A 59 -7.38 -2.75 8.94
N TRP A 60 -7.53 -1.64 8.20
CA TRP A 60 -7.06 -0.31 8.65
C TRP A 60 -7.80 0.17 9.91
N GLY A 61 -7.01 0.58 10.91
CA GLY A 61 -7.49 1.30 12.09
C GLY A 61 -7.85 2.75 11.75
N ARG A 62 -8.89 3.29 12.39
CA ARG A 62 -9.21 4.71 12.28
C ARG A 62 -8.09 5.53 12.93
N LYS A 63 -7.43 6.39 12.15
CA LYS A 63 -6.53 7.40 12.69
C LYS A 63 -7.38 8.41 13.48
N THR A 64 -7.28 8.39 14.80
CA THR A 64 -7.81 9.48 15.64
C THR A 64 -7.00 10.73 15.32
N VAL A 65 -7.62 11.69 14.62
CA VAL A 65 -7.05 13.02 14.49
C VAL A 65 -7.18 13.69 15.85
N VAL A 66 -6.13 13.59 16.67
CA VAL A 66 -6.02 14.43 17.86
C VAL A 66 -5.96 15.87 17.35
N ARG A 67 -7.04 16.63 17.52
CA ARG A 67 -7.08 18.06 17.20
C ARG A 67 -5.97 18.71 18.02
N LYS A 68 -4.92 19.23 17.36
CA LYS A 68 -3.84 20.00 17.99
C LYS A 68 -4.46 21.28 18.59
N ALA A 69 -5.02 21.17 19.80
CA ALA A 69 -5.52 22.31 20.57
C ALA A 69 -4.47 22.87 21.54
N TYR A 70 -3.27 22.28 21.61
CA TYR A 70 -2.26 22.57 22.64
C TYR A 70 -0.92 23.04 22.05
N VAL A 71 -0.91 23.95 21.07
CA VAL A 71 0.37 24.54 20.57
C VAL A 71 0.47 26.06 20.77
N ASN A 72 -0.58 26.76 21.20
CA ASN A 72 -0.54 28.24 21.32
C ASN A 72 -0.42 28.78 22.77
N LEU A 73 -0.28 27.96 23.81
CA LEU A 73 -0.23 28.46 25.20
C LEU A 73 1.14 29.00 25.65
N TYR A 74 2.18 28.92 24.82
CA TYR A 74 3.53 29.38 25.17
C TYR A 74 4.11 30.45 24.23
N GLN A 75 3.33 30.97 23.28
CA GLN A 75 3.80 32.00 22.34
C GLN A 75 3.37 33.43 22.72
N ASP A 76 2.48 33.60 23.71
CA ASP A 76 1.92 34.91 24.09
C ASP A 76 2.55 35.53 25.36
N ASN A 77 3.68 35.02 25.85
CA ASN A 77 4.41 35.57 27.02
C ASN A 77 5.87 35.91 26.70
N ILE A 78 6.11 36.53 25.55
CA ILE A 78 7.33 37.30 25.30
C ILE A 78 6.87 38.64 24.75
N PHE A 79 6.56 39.60 25.64
CA PHE A 79 6.87 41.03 25.57
C PHE A 79 6.50 41.68 26.90
#